data_AF-S5M423-F1
#
_entry.id   AF-S5M423-F1
#
_cell.length_a   1.000
_cell.length_b   1.000
_cell.length_c   1.000
_cell.angle_alpha   90.00
_cell.angle_beta   90.00
_cell.angle_gamma   90.00
#
_symmetry.space_group_name_H-M   'P 1'
#
loop_
_entity.id
_entity.type
_entity.pdbx_description
1 polymer ?
#
loop_
_entity_poly.entity_id
_entity_poly.type
_entity_poly.pdbx_seq_one_letter_code
_entity_poly.pdbx_strand_id
1 'polypeptide(L)' 'SAEICQRFVGIVQALYLGTPANFEAAVEPFKPDADMKAAATQLKTLVDLLPKNTKDSILKLMDKIVKSPLCA' A
#
# COMPACT_ATOMS: atom_id res chain seq x y z
N SER A 1 14.99 10.65 -12.86
CA SER A 1 13.79 10.49 -12.02
C SER A 1 14.19 10.24 -10.58
N ALA A 2 13.35 10.59 -9.61
CA ALA A 2 13.55 10.14 -8.24
C ALA A 2 13.22 8.65 -8.18
N GLU A 3 14.17 7.83 -7.73
CA GLU A 3 13.92 6.41 -7.52
C GLU A 3 12.70 6.22 -6.61
N ILE A 4 11.99 5.12 -6.83
CA ILE A 4 10.78 4.83 -6.08
C ILE A 4 11.10 4.72 -4.59
N CYS A 5 10.37 5.49 -3.79
CA CYS A 5 10.51 5.49 -2.35
C CYS A 5 10.24 4.09 -1.78
N GLN A 6 11.29 3.41 -1.33
CA GLN A 6 11.19 2.05 -0.78
C GLN A 6 10.26 1.98 0.44
N ARG A 7 10.15 3.05 1.23
CA ARG A 7 9.18 3.12 2.32
C ARG A 7 7.74 3.09 1.82
N PHE A 8 7.46 3.77 0.71
CA PHE A 8 6.13 3.77 0.10
C PHE A 8 5.78 2.37 -0.46
N VAL A 9 6.75 1.68 -1.07
CA VAL A 9 6.58 0.28 -1.49
C VAL A 9 6.22 -0.61 -0.30
N GLY A 10 6.90 -0.43 0.84
CA GLY A 10 6.57 -1.15 2.08
C GLY A 10 5.16 -0.89 2.59
N ILE A 11 4.67 0.35 2.52
CA ILE A 11 3.28 0.71 2.89
C ILE A 11 2.28 0.00 1.98
N VAL A 12 2.51 0.00 0.67
CA VAL A 12 1.64 -0.69 -0.30
C VAL A 12 1.63 -2.20 -0.04
N GLN A 13 2.78 -2.81 0.24
CA GLN A 13 2.85 -4.21 0.61
C GLN A 13 2.07 -4.51 1.89
N ALA A 14 2.19 -3.67 2.92
CA ALA A 14 1.44 -3.82 4.17
C ALA A 14 -0.08 -3.66 3.95
N LEU A 15 -0.51 -2.76 3.05
CA LEU A 15 -1.91 -2.58 2.68
C LEU A 15 -2.52 -3.85 2.10
N TYR A 16 -1.86 -4.48 1.13
CA TYR A 16 -2.41 -5.64 0.42
C TYR A 16 -2.14 -6.99 1.08
N LEU A 17 -1.01 -7.16 1.77
CA LEU A 17 -0.55 -8.46 2.30
C LEU A 17 -0.48 -8.52 3.83
N GLY A 18 -0.42 -7.37 4.52
CA GLY A 18 -0.30 -7.30 5.97
C GLY A 18 -1.64 -7.39 6.70
N THR A 19 -1.57 -7.51 8.02
CA THR A 19 -2.74 -7.29 8.90
C THR A 19 -3.05 -5.79 9.03
N PRO A 20 -4.21 -5.38 9.58
CA PRO A 20 -4.47 -3.99 9.89
C PRO A 20 -3.39 -3.33 10.76
N ALA A 21 -2.88 -4.03 11.77
CA ALA A 21 -1.80 -3.54 12.63
C ALA A 21 -0.47 -3.37 11.87
N ASN A 22 -0.15 -4.28 10.93
CA ASN A 22 1.02 -4.11 10.07
C ASN A 22 0.91 -2.85 9.20
N PHE A 23 -0.27 -2.58 8.65
CA PHE A 23 -0.50 -1.40 7.82
C PHE A 23 -0.46 -0.11 8.65
N GLU A 24 -1.10 -0.07 9.81
CA GLU A 24 -1.05 1.07 10.74
C GLU A 24 0.40 1.40 11.14
N ALA A 25 1.16 0.39 11.56
CA ALA A 25 2.58 0.57 11.92
C ALA A 25 3.45 1.06 10.76
N ALA A 26 3.10 0.72 9.51
CA ALA A 26 3.82 1.19 8.32
C ALA A 26 3.54 2.67 8.00
N VAL A 27 2.34 3.17 8.34
CA VAL A 27 1.90 4.54 8.07
C VAL A 27 2.26 5.50 9.20
N GLU A 28 2.28 5.04 10.46
CA GLU A 28 2.51 5.87 11.65
C GLU A 28 3.79 6.75 11.59
N PRO A 29 4.93 6.31 11.03
CA PRO A 29 6.14 7.15 10.93
C PRO A 29 5.96 8.45 10.14
N PHE A 30 4.92 8.53 9.31
CA PHE A 30 4.58 9.70 8.51
C PHE A 30 3.67 10.69 9.24
N LYS A 31 3.31 10.39 10.50
CA LYS A 31 2.50 11.24 11.38
C LYS A 31 1.18 11.69 10.72
N PRO A 32 0.36 10.75 10.21
CA PRO A 32 -0.96 11.11 9.69
C PRO A 32 -1.82 11.73 10.79
N ASP A 33 -2.63 12.72 10.43
CA ASP A 33 -3.66 13.25 11.33
C ASP A 33 -4.82 12.27 11.54
N ALA A 34 -5.78 12.65 12.37
CA ALA A 34 -6.91 11.79 12.73
C ALA A 34 -7.76 11.39 11.51
N ASP A 35 -7.99 12.31 10.57
CA ASP A 35 -8.81 12.07 9.39
C ASP A 35 -8.07 11.15 8.41
N MET A 36 -6.77 11.35 8.23
CA MET A 36 -5.91 10.47 7.44
C MET A 36 -5.87 9.04 8.03
N LYS A 37 -5.77 8.90 9.34
CA LYS A 37 -5.81 7.58 10.03
C LYS A 37 -7.15 6.87 9.83
N ALA A 38 -8.26 7.62 9.93
CA ALA A 38 -9.60 7.09 9.71
C ALA A 38 -9.77 6.61 8.25
N ALA A 39 -9.34 7.42 7.28
CA ALA A 39 -9.39 7.07 5.87
C ALA A 39 -8.51 5.84 5.55
N ALA A 40 -7.30 5.77 6.11
CA ALA A 40 -6.40 4.63 5.94
C ALA A 40 -7.02 3.33 6.49
N THR A 41 -7.65 3.40 7.67
CA THR A 41 -8.36 2.25 8.28
C THR A 41 -9.52 1.76 7.41
N GLN A 42 -10.32 2.68 6.86
CA GLN A 42 -11.42 2.34 5.95
C GLN A 42 -10.90 1.69 4.66
N LEU A 43 -9.86 2.26 4.05
CA LEU A 43 -9.21 1.69 2.86
C LEU A 43 -8.71 0.28 3.15
N LYS A 44 -8.02 0.07 4.28
CA LYS A 44 -7.50 -1.25 4.67
C LYS A 44 -8.62 -2.27 4.82
N THR A 45 -9.73 -1.89 5.44
CA THR A 45 -10.91 -2.76 5.58
C THR A 45 -11.45 -3.21 4.22
N LEU A 46 -11.59 -2.27 3.27
CA LEU A 46 -12.05 -2.59 1.92
C LEU A 46 -11.07 -3.49 1.15
N VAL A 47 -9.78 -3.19 1.26
CA VAL A 47 -8.74 -4.03 0.65
C VAL A 47 -8.75 -5.43 1.26
N ASP A 48 -9.01 -5.57 2.56
CA ASP A 48 -9.02 -6.86 3.24
C ASP A 48 -10.13 -7.79 2.75
N LEU A 49 -11.26 -7.23 2.31
CA LEU A 49 -12.36 -7.98 1.70
C LEU A 49 -12.03 -8.56 0.31
N LEU A 50 -10.98 -8.09 -0.35
CA LEU A 50 -10.61 -8.59 -1.66
C LEU A 50 -10.10 -10.05 -1.59
N PRO A 51 -10.50 -10.92 -2.53
CA PRO A 51 -9.93 -12.25 -2.65
C PRO A 51 -8.41 -12.22 -2.85
N LYS A 52 -7.69 -13.22 -2.32
CA LYS A 52 -6.22 -13.31 -2.41
C LYS A 52 -5.70 -13.16 -3.85
N ASN A 53 -6.31 -13.86 -4.81
CA ASN A 53 -5.93 -13.79 -6.22
C ASN A 53 -6.10 -12.37 -6.81
N THR A 54 -7.07 -11.60 -6.31
CA THR A 54 -7.28 -10.20 -6.71
C THR A 54 -6.16 -9.33 -6.17
N LYS A 55 -5.82 -9.45 -4.88
CA LYS A 55 -4.69 -8.76 -4.25
C LYS A 55 -3.38 -9.04 -4.97
N ASP A 56 -3.09 -10.31 -5.26
CA ASP A 56 -1.88 -10.73 -5.99
C ASP A 56 -1.82 -10.14 -7.40
N SER A 57 -2.94 -10.09 -8.12
CA SER A 57 -3.01 -9.53 -9.47
C SER A 57 -2.79 -8.01 -9.46
N ILE A 58 -3.33 -7.30 -8.47
CA ILE A 58 -3.11 -5.87 -8.29
C ILE A 58 -1.64 -5.58 -7.99
N LEU A 59 -1.00 -6.34 -7.11
CA LEU A 59 0.42 -6.17 -6.80
C LEU A 59 1.32 -6.40 -8.02
N LYS A 60 1.02 -7.41 -8.84
CA LYS A 60 1.73 -7.64 -10.12
C LYS A 60 1.54 -6.49 -11.10
N LEU A 61 0.34 -5.92 -11.16
CA LEU A 61 0.06 -4.74 -11.99
C LEU A 61 0.89 -3.55 -11.52
N MET A 62 0.92 -3.27 -10.22
CA MET A 62 1.72 -2.20 -9.63
C MET A 62 3.22 -2.40 -9.92
N ASP A 63 3.75 -3.62 -9.74
CA ASP A 63 5.13 -3.97 -10.07
C ASP A 63 5.47 -3.72 -11.54
N LYS A 64 4.53 -4.01 -12.46
CA LYS A 64 4.68 -3.73 -13.88
C LYS A 64 4.70 -2.23 -14.19
N ILE A 65 3.88 -1.43 -13.50
CA ILE A 65 3.85 0.03 -13.66
C ILE A 65 5.18 0.64 -13.21
N VAL A 66 5.65 0.27 -12.01
CA VAL A 66 6.88 0.86 -11.43
C VAL A 66 8.14 0.52 -12.20
N LYS A 67 8.18 -0.63 -12.88
CA LYS A 67 9.30 -1.05 -13.74
C LYS A 67 9.19 -0.53 -15.18
N SER A 68 8.10 0.16 -15.53
CA SER A 68 7.89 0.70 -16.87
C SER A 68 8.86 1.85 -17.15
N PRO A 69 9.39 1.98 -18.39
CA PRO A 69 10.14 3.17 -18.82
C PRO A 69 9.36 4.49 -18.64
N LEU A 70 8.03 4.41 -18.55
CA LEU A 70 7.16 5.56 -18.29
C LEU A 70 7.26 6.12 -16.86
N CYS A 71 7.87 5.37 -15.93
CA CYS A 71 8.07 5.77 -14.53
C CYS A 71 9.57 6.02 -14.20
N ALA A 72 10.44 6.03 -15.21
CA ALA A 72 11.91 6.16 -15.10
C ALA A 72 12.42 7.61 -15.25
#